data_AF-A0A2H5X620-F1
#
_entry.id   AF-A0A2H5X620-F1
#
_cell.length_a   1.000
_cell.length_b   1.000
_cell.length_c   1.000
_cell.angle_alpha   90.00
_cell.angle_beta   90.00
_cell.angle_gamma   90.00
#
_symmetry.space_group_name_H-M   'P 1'
#
loop_
_entity.id
_entity.type
_entity.pdbx_description
1 polymer ?
#
loop_
_entity_poly.entity_id
_entity_poly.type
_entity_poly.pdbx_seq_one_letter_code
_entity_poly.pdbx_strand_id
1 'polypeptide(L)'
;MGTVMRDVRLKICDLCGAPNLMENTECHVCGWRGHFSTEPATVRSVIEVARKLQMHEAARQDSGLRSLRLWFVEAWARFQGWFYRRRRSHRFPL
;
A
#
# COMPACT_ATOMS: atom_id res chain seq x y z
N MET A 1 -24.42 6.93 -5.75
CA MET A 1 -24.75 5.49 -5.63
C MET A 1 -23.66 4.85 -4.78
N GLY A 2 -23.94 4.61 -3.50
CA GLY A 2 -22.99 3.94 -2.60
C GLY A 2 -22.89 2.48 -2.99
N THR A 3 -21.68 1.99 -3.28
CA THR A 3 -21.41 0.57 -3.46
C THR A 3 -21.79 -0.17 -2.18
N VAL A 4 -22.90 -0.92 -2.23
CA VAL A 4 -23.28 -1.88 -1.21
C VAL A 4 -22.20 -2.96 -1.20
N MET A 5 -21.25 -2.82 -0.28
CA MET A 5 -20.26 -3.84 0.02
C MET A 5 -21.06 -5.12 0.32
N ARG A 6 -20.88 -6.17 -0.50
CA ARG A 6 -21.50 -7.48 -0.25
C ARG A 6 -21.25 -7.82 1.22
N ASP A 7 -22.29 -8.29 1.91
CA ASP A 7 -22.25 -8.63 3.32
C ASP A 7 -21.37 -9.89 3.49
N VAL A 8 -20.05 -9.71 3.41
CA VAL A 8 -19.08 -10.80 3.52
C VAL A 8 -19.09 -11.23 4.97
N ARG A 9 -19.63 -12.42 5.24
CA ARG A 9 -19.65 -12.99 6.59
C ARG A 9 -18.24 -13.40 6.99
N LEU A 10 -17.67 -12.65 7.91
CA LEU A 10 -16.33 -12.84 8.44
C LEU A 10 -16.37 -13.28 9.90
N LYS A 11 -15.34 -14.02 10.31
CA LYS A 11 -15.03 -14.37 11.69
C LYS A 11 -13.59 -14.02 11.99
N ILE A 12 -13.30 -13.66 13.23
CA ILE A 12 -11.97 -13.26 13.67
C ILE A 12 -11.30 -14.43 14.39
N CYS A 13 -10.07 -14.74 14.02
CA CYS A 13 -9.29 -15.75 14.74
C CYS A 13 -8.93 -15.22 16.14
N ASP A 14 -9.33 -15.93 17.19
CA ASP A 14 -9.03 -15.49 18.56
C ASP A 14 -7.53 -15.60 18.91
N LEU A 15 -6.78 -16.41 18.17
CA LEU A 15 -5.35 -16.59 18.40
C LEU A 15 -4.52 -15.44 17.82
N CYS A 16 -4.79 -15.01 16.59
CA CYS A 16 -3.95 -14.03 15.88
C CYS A 16 -4.70 -12.79 15.38
N GLY A 17 -6.01 -12.69 15.60
CA GLY A 17 -6.84 -11.55 15.19
C GLY A 17 -7.16 -11.48 13.69
N ALA A 18 -6.77 -12.49 12.90
CA ALA A 18 -6.95 -12.43 11.45
C ALA A 18 -8.44 -12.59 11.05
N PRO A 19 -8.95 -11.74 10.14
CA PRO A 19 -10.28 -11.92 9.57
C PRO A 19 -10.29 -13.11 8.60
N ASN A 20 -11.21 -14.04 8.80
CA ASN A 20 -11.38 -15.25 8.01
C ASN A 20 -12.80 -15.33 7.46
N LEU A 21 -12.98 -15.95 6.29
CA LEU A 21 -14.31 -16.28 5.79
C LEU A 21 -14.97 -17.29 6.73
N MET A 22 -16.30 -17.22 6.89
CA MET A 22 -17.03 -18.20 7.70
C MET A 22 -16.77 -19.64 7.24
N GLU A 23 -16.59 -19.84 5.93
CA GLU A 23 -16.31 -21.13 5.27
C GLU A 23 -14.95 -21.71 5.64
N ASN A 24 -13.98 -20.89 6.06
CA ASN A 24 -12.65 -21.36 6.41
C ASN A 24 -12.72 -22.19 7.69
N THR A 25 -12.36 -23.46 7.64
CA THR A 25 -12.30 -24.33 8.83
C THR A 25 -11.06 -24.07 9.69
N GLU A 26 -10.03 -23.42 9.12
CA GLU A 26 -8.82 -23.03 9.81
C GLU A 26 -8.42 -21.59 9.51
N CYS A 27 -7.65 -20.97 10.38
CA CYS A 27 -7.12 -19.64 10.15
C CYS A 27 -6.11 -19.67 9.01
N HIS A 28 -6.36 -18.93 7.94
CA HIS A 28 -5.45 -18.87 6.78
C HIS A 28 -4.07 -18.26 7.08
N VAL A 29 -3.91 -17.62 8.25
CA VAL A 29 -2.64 -17.01 8.69
C VAL A 29 -1.85 -17.96 9.59
N CYS A 30 -2.48 -18.55 10.62
CA CYS A 30 -1.79 -19.31 11.66
C CYS A 30 -2.17 -20.79 11.75
N GLY A 31 -3.12 -21.26 10.93
CA GLY A 31 -3.58 -22.65 10.94
C GLY A 31 -4.48 -23.04 12.13
N TRP A 32 -4.87 -22.08 12.98
CA TRP A 32 -5.75 -22.35 14.12
C TRP A 32 -7.11 -22.93 13.69
N ARG A 33 -7.56 -24.00 14.34
CA ARG A 33 -8.83 -24.72 14.04
C ARG A 33 -9.88 -24.63 15.13
N GLY A 34 -9.60 -23.88 16.20
CA GLY A 34 -10.50 -23.77 17.35
C GLY A 34 -11.54 -22.68 17.18
N HIS A 35 -11.86 -21.98 18.27
CA HIS A 35 -12.89 -20.95 18.27
C HIS A 35 -12.47 -19.71 17.47
N PHE A 36 -13.48 -19.05 16.90
CA PHE A 36 -13.38 -17.78 16.18
C PHE A 36 -14.47 -16.84 16.68
N SER A 37 -14.14 -15.59 16.96
CA SER A 37 -15.12 -14.57 17.29
C SER A 37 -15.94 -14.14 16.07
N THR A 38 -17.26 -14.23 16.18
CA THR A 38 -18.23 -13.72 15.20
C THR A 38 -18.97 -12.48 15.71
N GLU A 39 -18.49 -11.89 16.82
CA GLU A 39 -19.16 -10.75 17.42
C GLU A 39 -19.14 -9.55 16.45
N PRO A 40 -20.31 -8.96 16.13
CA PRO A 40 -20.39 -7.90 15.12
C PRO A 40 -19.51 -6.69 15.43
N ALA A 41 -19.36 -6.33 16.71
CA ALA A 41 -18.50 -5.23 17.15
C ALA A 41 -17.03 -5.51 16.85
N THR A 42 -16.57 -6.72 17.17
CA THR A 42 -15.19 -7.19 16.97
C THR A 42 -14.86 -7.35 15.48
N VAL A 43 -15.78 -7.89 14.69
CA VAL A 43 -15.59 -7.99 13.23
C VAL A 43 -15.48 -6.61 12.60
N ARG A 44 -16.36 -5.66 12.95
CA ARG A 44 -16.33 -4.29 12.42
C ARG A 44 -15.05 -3.55 12.81
N SER A 45 -14.57 -3.69 14.04
CA SER A 45 -13.37 -3.00 14.50
C SER A 45 -12.12 -3.48 13.74
N VAL A 46 -11.98 -4.78 13.51
CA VAL A 46 -10.86 -5.36 12.74
C VAL A 46 -10.90 -4.91 11.28
N ILE A 47 -12.09 -4.90 10.65
CA ILE A 47 -12.25 -4.41 9.27
C ILE A 47 -11.86 -2.93 9.17
N GLU A 48 -12.28 -2.10 10.12
CA GLU A 48 -11.96 -0.67 10.14
C GLU A 48 -10.45 -0.43 10.29
N VAL A 49 -9.78 -1.19 11.16
CA VAL A 49 -8.32 -1.13 11.31
C VAL A 49 -7.62 -1.56 10.02
N ALA A 50 -8.04 -2.68 9.41
CA ALA A 50 -7.47 -3.15 8.15
C ALA A 50 -7.61 -2.11 7.03
N ARG A 51 -8.76 -1.44 6.94
CA ARG A 51 -9.01 -0.37 5.98
C ARG A 51 -8.07 0.83 6.20
N LYS A 52 -7.88 1.25 7.45
CA LYS A 52 -6.95 2.34 7.78
C LYS A 52 -5.51 2.00 7.39
N LEU A 53 -5.08 0.76 7.65
CA LEU A 53 -3.75 0.29 7.28
C LEU A 53 -3.55 0.33 5.75
N GLN A 54 -4.53 -0.14 4.97
CA GLN A 54 -4.47 -0.06 3.51
C GLN A 54 -4.36 1.38 2.98
N MET A 55 -5.10 2.32 3.57
CA MET A 55 -5.01 3.74 3.20
C MET A 55 -3.63 4.34 3.51
N HIS A 56 -3.07 4.01 4.68
CA HIS A 56 -1.72 4.46 5.06
C HIS A 56 -0.64 3.87 4.15
N GLU A 57 -0.78 2.61 3.76
CA GLU A 57 0.16 1.95 2.85
C GLU A 57 0.09 2.55 1.44
N ALA A 58 -1.12 2.81 0.93
CA ALA A 58 -1.32 3.51 -0.34
C ALA A 58 -0.70 4.91 -0.32
N ALA A 59 -0.90 5.67 0.76
CA ALA A 59 -0.29 6.99 0.94
C ALA A 59 1.25 6.91 1.00
N ARG A 60 1.79 5.86 1.64
CA ARG A 60 3.24 5.62 1.70
C ARG A 60 3.82 5.27 0.33
N GLN A 61 3.17 4.41 -0.44
CA GLN A 61 3.59 4.09 -1.81
C GLN A 61 3.56 5.31 -2.73
N ASP A 62 2.52 6.14 -2.64
CA ASP A 62 2.41 7.35 -3.46
C ASP A 62 3.52 8.36 -3.13
N SER A 63 3.88 8.51 -1.86
CA SER A 63 5.03 9.34 -1.45
C SER A 63 6.38 8.82 -1.97
N GLY A 64 6.57 7.49 -2.03
CA GLY A 64 7.78 6.86 -2.54
C GLY A 64 7.94 7.01 -4.05
N LEU A 65 6.84 6.87 -4.81
CA LEU A 65 6.84 7.10 -6.26
C LEU A 65 7.07 8.58 -6.59
N ARG A 66 6.48 9.48 -5.81
CA ARG A 66 6.65 10.93 -5.97
C ARG A 66 8.08 11.38 -5.67
N SER A 67 8.72 10.82 -4.64
CA SER A 67 10.13 11.14 -4.31
C SER A 67 11.10 10.64 -5.37
N LEU A 68 10.92 9.41 -5.90
CA LEU A 68 11.71 8.89 -7.01
C LEU A 68 11.57 9.75 -8.27
N ARG A 69 10.34 10.15 -8.63
CA ARG A 69 10.09 11.02 -9.78
C ARG A 69 10.77 12.37 -9.65
N LEU A 70 10.74 13.00 -8.48
CA LEU A 70 11.44 14.26 -8.23
C LEU A 70 12.95 14.12 -8.36
N TRP A 71 13.52 13.05 -7.82
CA TRP A 71 14.96 12.74 -7.95
C TRP A 71 15.38 12.55 -9.42
N PHE A 72 14.57 11.83 -10.22
CA PHE A 72 14.83 11.65 -11.66
C PHE A 72 14.80 12.98 -12.44
N VAL A 73 13.84 13.86 -12.13
CA VAL A 73 13.74 15.18 -12.78
C VAL A 73 14.96 16.05 -12.46
N GLU A 74 15.40 16.08 -11.20
CA GLU A 74 16.60 16.82 -10.80
C GLU A 74 17.87 16.26 -11.43
N ALA A 75 18.04 14.93 -11.43
CA ALA A 75 19.19 14.27 -12.05
C ALA A 75 19.25 14.56 -13.56
N TRP A 76 18.11 14.54 -14.25
CA TRP A 76 18.01 14.86 -15.67
C TRP A 76 18.33 16.33 -15.97
N ALA A 77 17.82 17.27 -15.16
CA ALA A 77 18.12 18.70 -15.31
C ALA A 77 19.63 18.98 -15.14
N ARG A 78 20.29 18.30 -14.18
CA ARG A 78 21.75 18.39 -13.99
C ARG A 78 22.51 17.81 -15.18
N PHE A 79 22.06 16.68 -15.71
CA PHE A 79 22.66 16.03 -16.88
C PHE A 79 22.53 16.93 -18.13
N GLN A 80 21.35 17.45 -18.39
CA GLN A 80 21.12 18.41 -19.47
C GLN A 80 21.99 19.66 -19.31
N GLY A 81 22.04 20.26 -18.12
CA GLY A 81 22.86 21.45 -17.86
C GLY A 81 24.37 21.22 -18.04
N TRP A 82 24.87 20.02 -17.74
CA TRP A 82 26.24 19.62 -18.07
C TRP A 82 26.43 19.45 -19.58
N PHE A 83 25.48 18.82 -20.27
CA PHE A 83 25.54 18.56 -21.71
C PHE A 83 25.48 19.85 -22.53
N TYR A 84 24.61 20.80 -22.16
CA TYR A 84 24.51 22.11 -22.78
C TYR A 84 25.77 22.96 -22.57
N ARG A 85 26.39 22.90 -21.38
CA ARG A 85 27.68 23.58 -21.11
C ARG A 85 28.82 22.96 -21.90
N ARG A 86 28.85 21.62 -22.03
CA ARG A 86 29.88 20.91 -22.79
C ARG A 86 29.81 21.20 -24.29
N ARG A 87 28.61 21.36 -24.86
CA ARG A 87 28.44 21.79 -26.27
C ARG A 87 28.86 23.24 -26.52
N ARG A 88 28.88 24.12 -25.51
CA ARG A 88 29.33 25.52 -25.65
C ARG A 88 30.87 25.66 -25.68
N SER A 89 31.61 24.64 -25.23
CA SER A 89 33.09 24.65 -25.20
C SER A 89 33.74 24.18 -26.50
N HIS A 90 32.98 23.66 -27.48
CA HIS A 90 33.48 23.26 -28.81
C HIS A 90 33.20 24.30 -29.92
N ARG A 91 33.11 25.59 -29.56
CA ARG A 91 32.99 26.70 -30.52
C ARG A 91 34.02 27.80 -30.21
N PHE A 92 35.29 27.45 -30.26
CA PHE A 92 36.37 28.38 -30.55
C PHE A 92 37.18 27.79 -31.70
N PRO A 93 37.05 28.32 -32.94
CA PRO A 93 38.02 28.02 -33.98
C PRO A 93 39.28 28.85 -33.69
N LEU A 94 40.44 28.18 -33.72
CA LEU A 94 41.70 28.81 -34.10
C LEU A 94 41.63 29.15 -35.59
#